data_AF-A0A945MXW4-F1
#
_entry.id   AF-A0A945MXW4-F1
#
_cell.length_a   1.000
_cell.length_b   1.000
_cell.length_c   1.000
_cell.angle_alpha   90.00
_cell.angle_beta   90.00
_cell.angle_gamma   90.00
#
_symmetry.space_group_name_H-M   'P 1'
#
loop_
_entity.id
_entity.type
_entity.pdbx_description
1 polymer ?
#
loop_
_entity_poly.entity_id
_entity_poly.type
_entity_poly.pdbx_seq_one_letter_code
_entity_poly.pdbx_strand_id
1 'polypeptide(L)'
;MAHKRVNPDTIRPPGGNYTHSIEVDPGARFLYVAGQTGVAQDGTIPDGIEAQAELVFDNINKVLAASGYGLEDVVFLKTFMTSRDDREGYQAIRSKFWGDVKPASTFLLVSGLANPKFLLEVEVVAAKPA
;
A
#
# COMPACT_ATOMS: atom_id res chain seq x y z
N MET A 1 -15.08 -8.79 -13.95
CA MET A 1 -15.85 -7.61 -13.52
C MET A 1 -14.92 -6.73 -12.71
N ALA A 2 -15.20 -5.43 -12.59
CA ALA A 2 -14.34 -4.50 -11.87
C ALA A 2 -14.94 -4.22 -10.50
N HIS A 3 -14.15 -4.39 -9.44
CA HIS A 3 -14.57 -4.14 -8.06
C HIS A 3 -15.17 -2.74 -7.91
N LYS A 4 -16.31 -2.67 -7.22
CA LYS A 4 -17.08 -1.43 -7.07
C LYS A 4 -16.45 -0.56 -5.98
N ARG A 5 -16.09 0.66 -6.34
CA ARG A 5 -15.47 1.65 -5.43
C ARG A 5 -16.50 2.72 -5.09
N VAL A 6 -16.68 3.03 -3.81
CA VAL A 6 -17.70 3.98 -3.35
C VAL A 6 -17.11 4.97 -2.37
N ASN A 7 -17.29 6.26 -2.69
CA ASN A 7 -17.09 7.38 -1.79
C ASN A 7 -18.46 8.06 -1.60
N PRO A 8 -19.14 7.86 -0.46
CA PRO A 8 -20.43 8.50 -0.24
C PRO A 8 -20.26 10.02 -0.09
N ASP A 9 -21.24 10.77 -0.59
CA ASP A 9 -21.32 12.24 -0.47
C ASP A 9 -21.77 12.70 0.92
N THR A 10 -22.23 11.78 1.77
CA THR A 10 -22.65 12.04 3.14
C THR A 10 -21.50 12.22 4.14
N ILE A 11 -20.25 12.04 3.72
CA ILE A 11 -19.04 12.25 4.53
C ILE A 11 -17.96 13.00 3.73
N ARG A 12 -16.91 13.46 4.43
CA ARG A 12 -15.76 14.11 3.79
C ARG A 12 -15.14 13.20 2.71
N PRO A 13 -14.79 13.71 1.53
CA PRO A 13 -14.07 12.93 0.52
C PRO A 13 -12.70 12.46 1.02
N PRO A 14 -12.11 11.40 0.40
CA PRO A 14 -10.77 10.92 0.74
C PRO A 14 -9.72 12.04 0.78
N GLY A 15 -8.97 12.13 1.88
CA GLY A 15 -7.90 13.12 2.07
C GLY A 15 -6.59 12.81 1.34
N GLY A 16 -6.58 11.85 0.41
CA GLY A 16 -5.41 11.38 -0.32
C GLY A 16 -5.78 10.37 -1.41
N ASN A 17 -4.80 9.68 -1.99
CA ASN A 17 -5.00 8.71 -3.07
C ASN A 17 -5.55 7.36 -2.54
N TYR A 18 -6.84 7.33 -2.21
CA TYR A 18 -7.57 6.14 -1.76
C TYR A 18 -9.09 6.29 -2.00
N THR A 19 -9.85 5.22 -1.79
CA THR A 19 -11.33 5.24 -1.76
C THR A 19 -11.84 4.76 -0.40
N HIS A 20 -12.99 5.29 0.06
CA HIS A 20 -13.57 4.91 1.36
C HIS A 20 -13.97 3.44 1.44
N SER A 21 -14.42 2.85 0.34
CA SER A 21 -14.81 1.44 0.31
C SER A 21 -14.61 0.80 -1.06
N ILE A 22 -14.29 -0.49 -1.03
CA ILE A 22 -14.24 -1.37 -2.21
C ILE A 22 -15.08 -2.61 -1.91
N GLU A 23 -16.08 -2.85 -2.75
CA GLU A 23 -16.87 -4.07 -2.77
C GLU A 23 -16.24 -5.02 -3.80
N VAL A 24 -15.70 -6.14 -3.31
CA VAL A 24 -15.05 -7.16 -4.14
C VAL A 24 -16.12 -8.05 -4.77
N ASP A 25 -15.96 -8.36 -6.05
CA ASP A 25 -16.92 -9.15 -6.80
C ASP A 25 -17.06 -10.58 -6.24
N PRO A 26 -18.26 -11.18 -6.27
CA PRO A 26 -18.46 -12.58 -5.89
C PRO A 26 -17.54 -13.53 -6.65
N GLY A 27 -16.96 -14.51 -5.95
CA GLY A 27 -16.08 -15.52 -6.54
C GLY A 27 -14.65 -15.05 -6.82
N ALA A 28 -14.27 -13.84 -6.40
CA ALA A 28 -12.88 -13.39 -6.51
C ALA A 28 -11.92 -14.26 -5.67
N ARG A 29 -10.70 -14.42 -6.18
CA ARG A 29 -9.57 -14.98 -5.42
C ARG A 29 -8.85 -13.85 -4.70
N PHE A 30 -8.56 -14.07 -3.43
CA PHE A 30 -7.81 -13.13 -2.60
C PHE A 30 -6.34 -13.54 -2.49
N LEU A 31 -5.47 -12.54 -2.50
CA LEU A 31 -4.07 -12.65 -2.13
C LEU A 31 -3.81 -11.72 -0.95
N TYR A 32 -3.29 -12.31 0.13
CA TYR A 32 -2.82 -11.57 1.30
C TYR A 32 -1.31 -11.46 1.21
N VAL A 33 -0.80 -10.24 1.14
CA VAL A 33 0.63 -9.96 1.04
C VAL A 33 1.13 -9.51 2.40
N ALA A 34 2.14 -10.21 2.92
CA ALA A 34 2.81 -9.80 4.16
C ALA A 34 3.38 -8.38 4.04
N GLY A 35 3.45 -7.67 5.16
CA GLY A 35 4.01 -6.32 5.23
C GLY A 35 5.37 -6.23 4.56
N GLN A 36 5.50 -5.33 3.59
CA GLN A 36 6.78 -5.03 2.95
C GLN A 36 7.42 -3.82 3.62
N THR A 37 8.72 -3.92 3.88
CA THR A 37 9.55 -2.87 4.48
C THR A 37 10.60 -2.38 3.48
N GLY A 38 11.25 -1.26 3.79
CA GLY A 38 12.27 -0.64 2.94
C GLY A 38 13.62 -1.38 2.97
N VAL A 39 13.63 -2.65 2.58
CA VAL A 39 14.82 -3.52 2.53
C VAL A 39 15.04 -4.04 1.12
N ALA A 40 16.28 -3.96 0.65
CA ALA A 40 16.70 -4.50 -0.63
C ALA A 40 16.98 -6.02 -0.53
N GLN A 41 17.10 -6.68 -1.68
CA GLN A 41 17.31 -8.14 -1.76
C GLN A 41 18.60 -8.61 -1.05
N ASP A 42 19.63 -7.76 -1.03
CA ASP A 42 20.92 -8.01 -0.35
C ASP A 42 20.87 -7.73 1.16
N GLY A 43 19.71 -7.29 1.69
CA GLY A 43 19.53 -6.90 3.08
C GLY A 43 19.86 -5.44 3.39
N THR A 44 20.25 -4.64 2.39
CA THR A 44 20.52 -3.21 2.57
C THR A 44 19.25 -2.45 2.91
N ILE A 45 19.32 -1.57 3.91
CA ILE A 45 18.23 -0.67 4.32
C ILE A 45 18.73 0.76 4.10
N PRO A 46 18.21 1.48 3.09
CA PRO A 46 18.62 2.85 2.83
C PRO A 46 18.08 3.80 3.91
N ASP A 47 18.78 4.92 4.08
CA ASP A 47 18.30 6.02 4.90
C ASP A 47 17.25 6.85 4.14
N GLY A 48 16.33 7.47 4.88
CA GLY A 48 15.31 8.38 4.33
C GLY A 48 14.04 7.68 3.88
N ILE A 49 12.91 8.37 4.06
CA ILE A 49 11.58 7.82 3.78
C ILE A 49 11.37 7.55 2.30
N GLU A 50 11.87 8.40 1.41
CA GLU A 50 11.64 8.25 -0.04
C GLU A 50 12.28 6.97 -0.56
N ALA A 51 13.55 6.71 -0.21
CA ALA A 51 14.26 5.51 -0.63
C ALA A 51 13.64 4.24 -0.06
N GLN A 52 13.23 4.25 1.21
CA GLN A 52 12.51 3.12 1.81
C GLN A 52 11.13 2.92 1.18
N ALA A 53 10.39 3.98 0.88
CA ALA A 53 9.09 3.90 0.22
C ALA A 53 9.18 3.33 -1.20
N GLU A 54 10.18 3.73 -1.97
CA GLU A 54 10.43 3.16 -3.31
C GLU A 54 10.68 1.65 -3.22
N LEU A 55 11.50 1.19 -2.26
CA LEU A 55 11.73 -0.23 -2.04
C LEU A 55 10.48 -0.98 -1.56
N VAL A 56 9.71 -0.40 -0.61
CA VAL A 56 8.46 -1.01 -0.14
C VAL A 56 7.52 -1.29 -1.31
N PHE A 57 7.31 -0.29 -2.16
CA PHE A 57 6.38 -0.41 -3.27
C PHE A 57 6.91 -1.29 -4.42
N ASP A 58 8.20 -1.24 -4.73
CA ASP A 58 8.84 -2.16 -5.69
C ASP A 58 8.74 -3.62 -5.20
N ASN A 59 8.98 -3.87 -3.91
CA ASN A 59 8.80 -5.19 -3.30
C ASN A 59 7.34 -5.65 -3.37
N ILE A 60 6.36 -4.78 -3.08
CA ILE A 60 4.93 -5.11 -3.25
C ILE A 60 4.64 -5.51 -4.69
N ASN A 61 5.11 -4.73 -5.68
CA ASN A 61 4.90 -5.03 -7.09
C ASN A 61 5.49 -6.40 -7.49
N LYS A 62 6.70 -6.72 -7.01
CA LYS A 62 7.36 -8.01 -7.24
C LYS A 62 6.58 -9.17 -6.62
N VAL A 63 6.08 -9.03 -5.38
CA VAL A 63 5.30 -10.08 -4.70
C VAL A 63 3.95 -10.32 -5.38
N LEU A 64 3.26 -9.25 -5.79
CA LEU A 64 2.03 -9.34 -6.57
C LEU A 64 2.29 -10.07 -7.89
N ALA A 65 3.30 -9.64 -8.65
CA ALA A 65 3.64 -10.22 -9.95
C ALA A 65 4.01 -11.70 -9.84
N ALA A 66 4.79 -12.10 -8.82
CA ALA A 66 5.14 -13.50 -8.57
C ALA A 66 3.92 -14.39 -8.29
N SER A 67 2.83 -13.80 -7.80
CA SER A 67 1.55 -14.47 -7.55
C SER A 67 0.54 -14.32 -8.71
N GLY A 68 0.95 -13.65 -9.79
CA GLY A 68 0.12 -13.36 -10.96
C GLY A 68 -0.90 -12.24 -10.74
N TYR A 69 -0.68 -11.32 -9.81
CA TYR A 69 -1.53 -10.15 -9.56
C TYR A 69 -0.84 -8.86 -10.04
N GLY A 70 -1.64 -7.85 -10.37
CA GLY A 70 -1.19 -6.49 -10.67
C GLY A 70 -1.56 -5.48 -9.57
N LEU A 71 -1.18 -4.21 -9.77
CA LEU A 71 -1.53 -3.13 -8.83
C LEU A 71 -3.03 -2.82 -8.85
N GLU A 72 -3.65 -2.97 -10.02
CA GLU A 72 -5.09 -2.79 -10.25
C GLU A 72 -5.95 -3.77 -9.43
N ASP A 73 -5.38 -4.91 -9.06
CA ASP A 73 -6.02 -5.93 -8.22
C ASP A 73 -5.98 -5.56 -6.72
N VAL A 74 -5.19 -4.54 -6.32
CA VAL A 74 -5.09 -4.17 -4.91
C VAL A 74 -6.37 -3.49 -4.45
N VAL A 75 -7.01 -4.09 -3.44
CA VAL A 75 -8.30 -3.64 -2.90
C VAL A 75 -8.15 -2.95 -1.55
N PHE A 76 -7.11 -3.28 -0.79
CA PHE A 76 -6.87 -2.68 0.52
C PHE A 76 -5.38 -2.54 0.78
N LEU A 77 -4.99 -1.48 1.48
CA LEU A 77 -3.67 -1.37 2.08
C LEU A 77 -3.73 -0.82 3.50
N LYS A 78 -2.70 -1.16 4.27
CA LYS A 78 -2.44 -0.61 5.60
C LYS A 78 -1.00 -0.11 5.65
N THR A 79 -0.83 1.15 5.98
CA THR A 79 0.48 1.79 6.10
C THR A 79 0.80 2.06 7.57
N PHE A 80 2.00 1.68 7.98
CA PHE A 80 2.56 1.97 9.29
C PHE A 80 3.83 2.81 9.11
N MET A 81 3.88 3.96 9.77
CA MET A 81 5.00 4.90 9.69
C MET A 81 5.48 5.26 11.11
N THR A 82 6.78 5.46 11.30
CA THR A 82 7.35 5.71 12.64
C THR A 82 7.46 7.19 13.00
N SER A 83 7.59 8.09 12.02
CA SER A 83 7.64 9.54 12.24
C SER A 83 6.61 10.29 11.40
N ARG A 84 6.03 11.37 11.91
CA ARG A 84 5.07 12.19 11.17
C ARG A 84 5.73 13.05 10.10
N ASP A 85 7.00 13.40 10.29
CA ASP A 85 7.78 14.26 9.41
C ASP A 85 8.02 13.60 8.04
N ASP A 86 8.04 12.27 8.01
CA ASP A 86 8.22 11.45 6.82
C ASP A 86 6.98 11.40 5.91
N ARG A 87 5.84 11.94 6.38
CA ARG A 87 4.56 11.80 5.67
C ARG A 87 4.58 12.41 4.27
N GLU A 88 5.21 13.56 4.09
CA GLU A 88 5.22 14.26 2.81
C GLU A 88 6.02 13.48 1.76
N GLY A 89 7.24 13.06 2.11
CA GLY A 89 8.10 12.22 1.26
C GLY A 89 7.41 10.91 0.88
N TYR A 90 6.81 10.21 1.84
CA TYR A 90 6.02 9.01 1.58
C TYR A 90 4.87 9.26 0.58
N GLN A 91 4.09 10.34 0.78
CA GLN A 91 2.92 10.63 -0.06
C GLN A 91 3.30 10.96 -1.50
N ALA A 92 4.46 11.58 -1.73
CA ALA A 92 4.98 11.82 -3.08
C ALA A 92 5.27 10.51 -3.81
N ILE A 93 6.01 9.59 -3.18
CA ILE A 93 6.33 8.27 -3.76
C ILE A 93 5.05 7.45 -3.96
N ARG A 94 4.17 7.42 -2.95
CA ARG A 94 2.88 6.72 -3.02
C ARG A 94 2.06 7.19 -4.23
N SER A 95 1.93 8.49 -4.43
CA SER A 95 1.12 9.04 -5.52
C SER A 95 1.68 8.65 -6.89
N LYS A 96 3.00 8.67 -7.04
CA LYS A 96 3.70 8.20 -8.25
C LYS A 96 3.48 6.70 -8.50
N PHE A 97 3.57 5.89 -7.45
CA PHE A 97 3.45 4.42 -7.57
C PHE A 97 2.04 3.96 -7.93
N TRP A 98 1.02 4.48 -7.23
CA TRP A 98 -0.37 4.04 -7.45
C TRP A 98 -1.00 4.66 -8.69
N GLY A 99 -0.55 5.83 -9.15
CA GLY A 99 -1.19 6.56 -10.24
C GLY A 99 -2.70 6.73 -9.99
N ASP A 100 -3.52 6.21 -10.90
CA ASP A 100 -4.99 6.26 -10.82
C ASP A 100 -5.61 5.17 -9.94
N VAL A 101 -4.82 4.18 -9.49
CA VAL A 101 -5.31 3.08 -8.66
C VAL A 101 -5.60 3.59 -7.25
N LYS A 102 -6.86 3.45 -6.83
CA LYS A 102 -7.37 3.92 -5.53
C LYS A 102 -7.88 2.74 -4.70
N PRO A 103 -7.00 2.02 -3.99
CA PRO A 103 -7.42 1.01 -3.02
C PRO A 103 -8.08 1.66 -1.81
N ALA A 104 -8.80 0.89 -1.00
CA ALA A 104 -9.13 1.32 0.36
C ALA A 104 -7.85 1.37 1.21
N SER A 105 -7.76 2.30 2.17
CA SER A 105 -6.49 2.57 2.85
C SER A 105 -6.67 2.96 4.30
N THR A 106 -5.80 2.44 5.15
CA THR A 106 -5.56 2.93 6.51
C THR A 106 -4.12 3.40 6.67
N PHE A 107 -3.90 4.46 7.45
CA PHE A 107 -2.57 5.03 7.71
C PHE A 107 -2.38 5.25 9.21
N LEU A 108 -1.32 4.69 9.79
CA LEU A 108 -1.06 4.70 11.22
C LEU A 108 0.35 5.23 11.51
N LEU A 109 0.47 6.00 12.59
CA LEU A 109 1.75 6.29 13.24
C LEU A 109 1.95 5.24 14.33
N VAL A 110 3.08 4.54 14.31
CA VAL A 110 3.44 3.49 15.27
C VAL A 110 4.72 3.86 16.01
N SER A 111 4.92 3.29 17.21
CA SER A 111 6.11 3.56 18.01
C SER A 111 7.39 2.92 17.47
N GLY A 112 7.27 1.96 16.55
CA GLY A 112 8.38 1.27 15.92
C GLY A 112 7.91 0.10 15.05
N LEU A 113 8.84 -0.43 14.26
CA LEU A 113 8.66 -1.60 13.40
C LEU A 113 9.64 -2.70 13.80
N ALA A 114 9.57 -3.87 13.14
CA ALA A 114 10.37 -5.05 13.49
C ALA A 114 11.91 -4.80 13.49
N ASN A 115 12.38 -3.82 12.72
CA ASN A 115 13.75 -3.33 12.75
C ASN A 115 13.73 -1.82 13.03
N PRO A 116 14.53 -1.29 13.97
CA PRO A 116 14.56 0.14 14.29
C PRO A 116 15.00 1.04 13.12
N LYS A 117 15.62 0.47 12.07
CA LYS A 117 15.95 1.21 10.84
C LYS A 117 14.77 1.37 9.88
N PHE A 118 13.70 0.61 10.05
CA PHE A 118 12.52 0.75 9.19
C PHE A 118 11.72 1.99 9.59
N LEU A 119 11.47 2.84 8.60
CA LEU A 119 10.62 4.03 8.72
C LEU A 119 9.17 3.74 8.28
N LEU A 120 9.00 2.69 7.48
CA LEU A 120 7.76 2.39 6.78
C LEU A 120 7.55 0.88 6.63
N GLU A 121 6.31 0.45 6.85
CA GLU A 121 5.82 -0.87 6.46
C GLU A 121 4.44 -0.75 5.79
N VAL A 122 4.23 -1.50 4.70
CA VAL A 122 2.95 -1.52 3.98
C VAL A 122 2.48 -2.95 3.76
N GLU A 123 1.29 -3.24 4.25
CA GLU A 123 0.55 -4.49 4.00
C GLU A 123 -0.50 -4.24 2.91
N VAL A 124 -0.68 -5.21 2.00
CA VAL A 124 -1.70 -5.12 0.95
C VAL A 124 -2.54 -6.39 0.85
N VAL A 125 -3.81 -6.19 0.49
CA VAL A 125 -4.72 -7.27 0.06
C VAL A 125 -5.09 -7.00 -1.39
N ALA A 126 -4.91 -8.01 -2.22
CA ALA A 126 -5.35 -7.99 -3.61
C ALA A 126 -6.48 -8.99 -3.84
N ALA A 127 -7.34 -8.68 -4.79
CA ALA A 127 -8.40 -9.57 -5.24
C ALA A 127 -8.55 -9.45 -6.76
N LYS A 128 -8.80 -10.58 -7.41
CA LYS A 128 -9.10 -10.61 -8.85
C LYS A 128 -10.08 -11.74 -9.18
N PRO A 129 -10.74 -11.71 -10.36
CA PRO A 129 -11.59 -12.81 -10.80
C PRO A 129 -10.86 -14.16 -10.75
N ALA A 130 -11.57 -15.22 -10.36
CA ALA A 130 -11.02 -16.58 -10.26
C ALA A 130 -10.56 -17.16 -11.61
#